data_AF-A0A927QNE9-F1
#
_entry.id   AF-A0A927QNE9-F1
#
_cell.length_a   1.000
_cell.length_b   1.000
_cell.length_c   1.000
_cell.angle_alpha   90.00
_cell.angle_beta   90.00
_cell.angle_gamma   90.00
#
_symmetry.space_group_name_H-M   'P 1'
#
loop_
_entity.id
_entity.type
_entity.pdbx_description
1 polymer ?
#
loop_
_entity_poly.entity_id
_entity_poly.type
_entity_poly.pdbx_seq_one_letter_code
_entity_poly.pdbx_strand_id
1 'polypeptide(L)'
;MSTRSARAMQVLSRFGELSWFSLPSEKHPVYRYPQVPYMGWRYTSAQEDTAHPIEEAVGALSTKVEWTLDRTRKSWLLVPTRILREAHGLDSPAFADVVHSVNTQDHEFCFRALSDLDLILQRLVQVPIPKASVESGAITEAEPTEVEAEHRSLERRHAGRERPSRAQDMWDG
;
A
#
# COMPACT_ATOMS: atom_id res chain seq x y z
N MET A 1 -14.46 10.48 9.27
CA MET A 1 -13.49 9.37 9.34
C MET A 1 -12.71 9.49 10.64
N SER A 2 -12.41 8.38 11.33
CA SER A 2 -11.56 8.43 12.52
C SER A 2 -10.09 8.63 12.13
N THR A 3 -9.26 9.05 13.10
CA THR A 3 -7.81 9.16 12.93
C THR A 3 -7.18 7.82 12.54
N ARG A 4 -7.68 6.70 13.08
CA ARG A 4 -7.22 5.36 12.73
C ARG A 4 -7.58 4.96 11.30
N SER A 5 -8.79 5.29 10.81
CA SER A 5 -9.15 5.05 9.40
C SER A 5 -8.24 5.81 8.43
N ALA A 6 -7.96 7.08 8.72
CA ALA A 6 -7.06 7.88 7.88
C ALA A 6 -5.64 7.31 7.87
N ARG A 7 -5.11 6.93 9.04
CA ARG A 7 -3.80 6.28 9.16
C ARG A 7 -3.75 4.95 8.40
N ALA A 8 -4.77 4.11 8.53
CA ALA A 8 -4.85 2.84 7.83
C ALA A 8 -4.83 3.02 6.31
N MET A 9 -5.63 3.95 5.79
CA MET A 9 -5.61 4.29 4.36
C MET A 9 -4.23 4.76 3.91
N GLN A 10 -3.60 5.68 4.64
CA GLN A 10 -2.27 6.18 4.30
C GLN A 10 -1.22 5.06 4.25
N VAL A 11 -1.26 4.13 5.21
CA VAL A 11 -0.34 3.00 5.26
C VAL A 11 -0.55 2.06 4.08
N LEU A 12 -1.80 1.70 3.79
CA LEU A 12 -2.13 0.79 2.69
C LEU A 12 -1.86 1.41 1.31
N SER A 13 -2.08 2.72 1.15
CA SER A 13 -1.82 3.44 -0.11
C SER A 13 -0.34 3.41 -0.55
N ARG A 14 0.59 3.09 0.37
CA ARG A 14 2.00 2.91 0.03
C ARG A 14 2.25 1.68 -0.83
N PHE A 15 1.39 0.68 -0.73
CA PHE A 15 1.53 -0.57 -1.45
C PHE A 15 0.78 -0.58 -2.79
N GLY A 16 -0.03 0.45 -3.06
CA GLY A 16 -0.79 0.57 -4.28
C GLY A 16 -1.96 1.53 -4.15
N GLU A 17 -2.52 1.94 -5.27
CA GLU A 17 -3.72 2.76 -5.29
C GLU A 17 -4.92 1.98 -4.77
N LEU A 18 -5.67 2.56 -3.82
CA LEU A 18 -6.86 1.95 -3.24
C LEU A 18 -8.11 2.36 -4.04
N SER A 19 -8.82 1.38 -4.60
CA SER A 19 -10.12 1.59 -5.24
C SER A 19 -11.30 1.52 -4.25
N TRP A 20 -11.08 0.92 -3.08
CA TRP A 20 -12.07 0.82 -2.01
C TRP A 20 -11.39 0.55 -0.65
N PHE A 21 -11.95 1.11 0.42
CA PHE A 21 -11.50 0.93 1.79
C PHE A 21 -12.66 1.01 2.77
N SER A 22 -12.64 0.18 3.82
CA SER A 22 -13.59 0.21 4.93
C SER A 22 -12.92 -0.18 6.24
N LEU A 23 -13.21 0.58 7.30
CA LEU A 23 -12.84 0.28 8.68
C LEU A 23 -13.94 0.86 9.59
N PRO A 24 -14.60 0.06 10.45
CA PRO A 24 -15.58 0.56 11.40
C PRO A 24 -15.02 1.63 12.34
N SER A 25 -15.91 2.45 12.88
CA SER A 25 -15.53 3.43 13.90
C SER A 25 -15.11 2.71 15.18
N GLU A 26 -14.07 3.22 15.83
CA GLU A 26 -13.47 2.60 17.03
C GLU A 26 -14.46 2.50 18.20
N LYS A 27 -15.45 3.40 18.21
CA LYS A 27 -16.52 3.45 19.19
C LYS A 27 -17.85 3.64 18.48
N HIS A 28 -18.89 3.04 19.04
CA HIS A 28 -20.25 3.27 18.57
C HIS A 28 -20.60 4.77 18.66
N PRO A 29 -21.18 5.39 17.62
CA PRO A 29 -21.39 6.84 17.56
C PRO A 29 -22.30 7.38 18.67
N VAL A 30 -23.32 6.59 19.06
CA VAL A 30 -24.28 6.94 20.11
C VAL A 30 -23.83 6.42 21.48
N TYR A 31 -23.77 5.10 21.65
CA TYR A 31 -23.51 4.44 22.94
C TYR A 31 -22.05 4.41 23.40
N ARG A 32 -21.09 4.86 22.57
CA ARG A 32 -19.66 5.01 22.91
C ARG A 32 -18.90 3.76 23.36
N TYR A 33 -19.50 2.57 23.34
CA TYR A 33 -18.78 1.30 23.55
C TYR A 33 -17.76 1.05 22.42
N PRO A 34 -16.65 0.34 22.70
CA PRO A 34 -15.63 0.03 21.69
C PRO A 34 -16.15 -0.97 20.65
N GLN A 35 -15.73 -0.83 19.39
CA GLN A 35 -16.07 -1.77 18.33
C GLN A 35 -14.85 -2.61 17.93
N VAL A 36 -15.09 -3.88 17.63
CA VAL A 36 -14.08 -4.76 17.05
C VAL A 36 -13.64 -4.20 15.69
N PRO A 37 -12.33 -3.99 15.49
CA PRO A 37 -11.82 -3.57 14.20
C PRO A 37 -11.81 -4.73 13.21
N TYR A 38 -12.28 -4.47 12.00
CA TYR A 38 -11.95 -5.26 10.81
C TYR A 38 -11.74 -4.31 9.65
N MET A 39 -10.72 -4.56 8.85
CA MET A 39 -10.27 -3.65 7.80
C MET A 39 -10.40 -4.33 6.45
N GLY A 40 -11.25 -3.78 5.59
CA GLY A 40 -11.42 -4.23 4.21
C GLY A 40 -10.79 -3.23 3.24
N TRP A 41 -10.10 -3.71 2.22
CA TRP A 41 -9.59 -2.84 1.16
C TRP A 41 -9.46 -3.57 -0.18
N ARG A 42 -9.36 -2.79 -1.26
CA ARG A 42 -9.11 -3.31 -2.60
C ARG A 42 -8.18 -2.37 -3.35
N TYR A 43 -7.11 -2.91 -3.91
CA TYR A 43 -6.23 -2.16 -4.81
C TYR A 43 -6.85 -2.02 -6.20
N THR A 44 -6.56 -0.92 -6.91
CA THR A 44 -6.98 -0.70 -8.31
C THR A 44 -6.37 -1.76 -9.23
N SER A 45 -5.10 -2.11 -9.00
CA SER A 45 -4.42 -3.25 -9.61
C SER A 45 -3.88 -4.16 -8.51
N ALA A 46 -4.34 -5.40 -8.45
CA ALA A 46 -3.79 -6.38 -7.51
C ALA A 46 -2.40 -6.80 -8.00
N GLN A 47 -1.35 -6.27 -7.39
CA GLN A 47 0.00 -6.77 -7.58
C GLN A 47 0.22 -7.92 -6.61
N GLU A 48 0.49 -9.13 -7.12
CA GLU A 48 0.76 -10.30 -6.28
C GLU A 48 1.96 -10.04 -5.34
N ASP A 49 2.94 -9.26 -5.82
CA ASP A 49 4.12 -8.79 -5.08
C ASP A 49 3.77 -7.95 -3.82
N THR A 50 2.57 -7.39 -3.75
CA THR A 50 2.10 -6.61 -2.60
C THR A 50 1.53 -7.48 -1.48
N ALA A 51 1.05 -8.68 -1.80
CA ALA A 51 0.38 -9.54 -0.82
C ALA A 51 1.34 -10.11 0.20
N HIS A 52 2.46 -10.66 -0.28
CA HIS A 52 3.41 -11.37 0.54
C HIS A 52 4.01 -10.51 1.66
N PRO A 53 4.48 -9.26 1.40
CA PRO A 53 5.04 -8.42 2.46
C PRO A 53 4.01 -8.03 3.53
N ILE A 54 2.74 -7.83 3.15
CA ILE A 54 1.67 -7.50 4.10
C ILE A 54 1.34 -8.73 4.97
N GLU A 55 1.20 -9.90 4.35
CA GLU A 55 0.90 -11.15 5.05
C GLU A 55 2.00 -11.54 6.03
N GLU A 56 3.26 -11.48 5.60
CA GLU A 56 4.42 -11.74 6.46
C GLU A 56 4.48 -10.75 7.63
N ALA A 57 4.26 -9.46 7.35
CA ALA A 57 4.29 -8.43 8.38
C ALA A 57 3.19 -8.60 9.43
N VAL A 58 1.99 -9.04 9.04
CA VAL A 58 0.90 -9.33 9.97
C VAL A 58 1.18 -10.63 10.74
N GLY A 59 1.62 -11.69 10.06
CA GLY A 59 1.88 -13.00 10.66
C GLY A 59 3.07 -13.02 11.62
N ALA A 60 4.04 -12.13 11.45
CA ALA A 60 5.21 -12.02 12.33
C ALA A 60 4.94 -11.28 13.66
N LEU A 61 3.76 -10.68 13.83
CA LEU A 61 3.45 -9.91 15.04
C LEU A 61 2.93 -10.80 16.17
N SER A 62 3.44 -10.54 17.38
CA SER A 62 2.84 -11.07 18.60
C SER A 62 1.69 -10.14 19.04
N THR A 63 0.49 -10.45 18.56
CA THR A 63 -0.74 -9.74 18.89
C THR A 63 -1.46 -10.36 20.09
N LYS A 64 -2.32 -9.59 20.77
CA LYS A 64 -3.13 -10.05 21.91
C LYS A 64 -4.30 -10.92 21.49
N VAL A 65 -4.80 -10.73 20.27
CA VAL A 65 -5.77 -11.60 19.61
C VAL A 65 -5.21 -12.09 18.29
N GLU A 66 -5.67 -13.25 17.83
CA GLU A 66 -5.27 -13.79 16.54
C GLU A 66 -5.95 -13.03 15.38
N TRP A 67 -5.22 -12.82 14.29
CA TRP A 67 -5.69 -12.10 13.09
C TRP A 67 -5.58 -12.97 11.85
N THR A 68 -6.57 -12.84 10.97
CA THR A 68 -6.59 -13.48 9.67
C THR A 68 -6.60 -12.42 8.57
N LEU A 69 -5.71 -12.57 7.59
CA LEU A 69 -5.75 -11.83 6.33
C LEU A 69 -6.41 -12.72 5.27
N ASP A 70 -7.67 -12.46 4.96
CA ASP A 70 -8.40 -13.13 3.88
C ASP A 70 -8.17 -12.39 2.56
N ARG A 71 -7.56 -13.09 1.60
CA ARG A 71 -7.30 -12.61 0.22
C ARG A 71 -8.04 -13.44 -0.84
N THR A 72 -8.99 -14.29 -0.43
CA THR A 72 -9.72 -15.18 -1.35
C THR A 72 -10.60 -14.41 -2.34
N ARG A 73 -10.89 -13.14 -2.04
CA ARG A 73 -11.73 -12.25 -2.84
C ARG A 73 -10.93 -11.09 -3.41
N LYS A 74 -11.58 -10.37 -4.34
CA LYS A 74 -11.06 -9.09 -4.86
C LYS A 74 -10.80 -8.06 -3.77
N SER A 75 -11.63 -8.04 -2.72
CA SER A 75 -11.41 -7.23 -1.53
C SER A 75 -10.69 -8.06 -0.50
N TRP A 76 -9.54 -7.57 -0.03
CA TRP A 76 -8.82 -8.18 1.07
C TRP A 76 -9.47 -7.75 2.37
N LEU A 77 -9.43 -8.63 3.36
CA LEU A 77 -9.97 -8.38 4.67
C LEU A 77 -8.97 -8.81 5.74
N LEU A 78 -8.63 -7.88 6.63
CA LEU A 78 -7.93 -8.17 7.86
C LEU A 78 -8.92 -8.12 9.02
N VAL A 79 -9.09 -9.24 9.73
CA VAL A 79 -10.11 -9.40 10.76
C VAL A 79 -9.59 -10.29 11.89
N PRO A 80 -9.99 -10.08 13.16
CA PRO A 80 -9.67 -11.02 14.22
C PRO A 80 -10.24 -12.41 13.92
N THR A 81 -9.40 -13.45 14.00
CA THR A 81 -9.74 -14.83 13.59
C THR A 81 -10.97 -15.37 14.31
N ARG A 82 -11.17 -14.97 15.58
CA ARG A 82 -12.35 -15.33 16.37
C ARG A 82 -13.67 -14.97 15.68
N ILE A 83 -13.75 -13.81 15.04
CA ILE A 83 -14.96 -13.35 14.36
C ILE A 83 -15.30 -14.29 13.19
N LEU A 84 -14.30 -14.67 12.40
CA LEU A 84 -14.49 -15.62 11.30
C LEU A 84 -14.93 -16.99 11.80
N ARG A 85 -14.30 -17.48 12.87
CA ARG A 85 -14.58 -18.79 13.45
C ARG A 85 -16.01 -18.87 13.99
N GLU A 86 -16.44 -17.86 14.74
CA GLU A 86 -17.78 -17.80 15.31
C GLU A 86 -18.86 -17.53 14.26
N ALA A 87 -18.55 -16.76 13.22
CA ALA A 87 -19.47 -16.53 12.11
C ALA A 87 -19.56 -17.73 11.15
N HIS A 88 -18.64 -18.68 11.19
CA HIS A 88 -18.45 -19.72 10.17
C HIS A 88 -18.08 -19.15 8.79
N GLY A 89 -17.22 -18.13 8.77
CA GLY A 89 -16.68 -17.51 7.57
C GLY A 89 -17.36 -16.19 7.18
N LEU A 90 -16.82 -15.53 6.15
CA LEU A 90 -17.25 -14.18 5.73
C LEU A 90 -18.55 -14.14 4.95
N ASP A 91 -18.91 -15.22 4.25
CA ASP A 91 -20.20 -15.30 3.53
C ASP A 91 -21.37 -15.60 4.45
N SER A 92 -21.10 -15.93 5.71
CA SER A 92 -22.15 -16.28 6.63
C SER A 92 -22.98 -15.05 6.99
N PRO A 93 -24.32 -15.12 6.90
CA PRO A 93 -25.18 -14.04 7.36
C PRO A 93 -24.98 -13.76 8.86
N ALA A 94 -24.46 -14.73 9.63
CA ALA A 94 -24.16 -14.58 11.04
C ALA A 94 -22.97 -13.64 11.32
N PHE A 95 -22.19 -13.23 10.31
CA PHE A 95 -21.05 -12.34 10.52
C PHE A 95 -21.45 -11.02 11.22
N ALA A 96 -22.54 -10.40 10.77
CA ALA A 96 -23.03 -9.16 11.36
C ALA A 96 -23.50 -9.38 12.81
N ASP A 97 -24.15 -10.49 13.09
CA ASP A 97 -24.66 -10.84 14.43
C ASP A 97 -23.51 -11.12 15.39
N VAL A 98 -22.47 -11.83 14.96
CA VAL A 98 -21.26 -12.10 15.75
C VAL A 98 -20.52 -10.80 16.06
N VAL A 99 -20.33 -9.93 15.06
CA VAL A 99 -19.72 -8.61 15.27
C VAL A 99 -20.54 -7.79 16.29
N HIS A 100 -21.86 -7.78 16.15
CA HIS A 100 -22.74 -7.08 17.08
C HIS A 100 -22.65 -7.66 18.51
N SER A 101 -22.68 -8.98 18.64
CA SER A 101 -22.55 -9.68 19.91
C SER A 101 -21.24 -9.36 20.61
N VAL A 102 -20.10 -9.49 19.91
CA VAL A 102 -18.77 -9.17 20.45
C VAL A 102 -18.71 -7.70 20.89
N ASN A 103 -19.20 -6.79 20.06
CA ASN A 103 -19.21 -5.36 20.36
C ASN A 103 -20.01 -4.99 21.62
N THR A 104 -21.03 -5.75 21.97
CA THR A 104 -21.94 -5.45 23.09
C THR A 104 -21.65 -6.26 24.35
N GLN A 105 -20.99 -7.41 24.20
CA GLN A 105 -20.78 -8.38 25.29
C GLN A 105 -19.31 -8.53 25.68
N ASP A 106 -18.37 -8.22 24.79
CA ASP A 106 -16.93 -8.46 25.00
C ASP A 106 -16.08 -7.24 24.63
N HIS A 107 -16.25 -6.17 25.42
CA HIS A 107 -15.48 -4.94 25.24
C HIS A 107 -13.97 -5.15 25.41
N GLU A 108 -13.56 -6.10 26.25
CA GLU A 108 -12.14 -6.40 26.46
C GLU A 108 -11.50 -6.92 25.17
N PHE A 109 -12.16 -7.84 24.47
CA PHE A 109 -11.73 -8.29 23.15
C PHE A 109 -11.62 -7.12 22.17
N CYS A 110 -12.61 -6.22 22.12
CA CYS A 110 -12.56 -5.03 21.27
C CYS A 110 -11.34 -4.14 21.58
N PHE A 111 -11.04 -3.88 22.86
CA PHE A 111 -9.87 -3.07 23.24
C PHE A 111 -8.55 -3.74 22.86
N ARG A 112 -8.43 -5.05 23.06
CA ARG A 112 -7.25 -5.82 22.68
C ARG A 112 -7.04 -5.77 21.16
N ALA A 113 -8.10 -6.02 20.39
CA ALA A 113 -8.07 -5.94 18.94
C ALA A 113 -7.76 -4.53 18.42
N LEU A 114 -8.31 -3.47 19.02
CA LEU A 114 -7.97 -2.09 18.64
C LEU A 114 -6.49 -1.78 18.89
N SER A 115 -5.93 -2.26 20.01
CA SER A 115 -4.50 -2.11 20.32
C SER A 115 -3.62 -2.85 19.31
N ASP A 116 -4.01 -4.08 18.95
CA ASP A 116 -3.29 -4.88 17.96
C ASP A 116 -3.33 -4.25 16.57
N LEU A 117 -4.46 -3.66 16.17
CA LEU A 117 -4.56 -2.95 14.90
C LEU A 117 -3.55 -1.80 14.82
N ASP A 118 -3.33 -1.04 15.91
CA ASP A 118 -2.31 0.01 15.93
C ASP A 118 -0.89 -0.54 15.74
N LEU A 119 -0.58 -1.70 16.35
CA LEU A 119 0.69 -2.40 16.18
C LEU A 119 0.86 -2.90 14.74
N ILE A 120 -0.19 -3.46 14.16
CA ILE A 120 -0.20 -3.90 12.76
C ILE A 120 0.07 -2.72 11.83
N LEU A 121 -0.66 -1.61 11.99
CA LEU A 121 -0.44 -0.41 11.18
C LEU A 121 0.97 0.14 11.36
N GLN A 122 1.53 0.12 12.58
CA GLN A 122 2.91 0.53 12.82
C GLN A 122 3.92 -0.39 12.12
N ARG A 123 3.68 -1.71 12.11
CA ARG A 123 4.54 -2.66 11.43
C ARG A 123 4.49 -2.50 9.93
N LEU A 124 3.30 -2.33 9.36
CA LEU A 124 3.10 -2.09 7.92
C LEU A 124 3.81 -0.81 7.44
N VAL A 125 3.95 0.20 8.30
CA VAL A 125 4.78 1.38 7.98
C VAL A 125 6.25 1.02 7.76
N GLN A 126 6.76 -0.03 8.40
CA GLN A 126 8.16 -0.43 8.29
C GLN A 126 8.42 -1.41 7.15
N VAL A 127 7.36 -1.92 6.51
CA VAL A 127 7.50 -2.86 5.40
C VAL A 127 8.02 -2.12 4.17
N PRO A 128 9.11 -2.61 3.54
CA PRO A 128 9.59 -2.08 2.28
C PRO A 128 8.51 -2.21 1.20
N ILE A 129 8.28 -1.15 0.44
CA ILE A 129 7.39 -1.21 -0.72
C ILE A 129 8.15 -1.98 -1.80
N PRO A 130 7.58 -3.06 -2.37
CA PRO A 130 8.18 -3.71 -3.53
C PRO A 130 8.42 -2.64 -4.58
N LYS A 131 9.67 -2.48 -5.03
CA LYS A 131 9.92 -1.62 -6.19
C LYS A 131 9.15 -2.28 -7.32
N ALA A 132 8.15 -1.58 -7.87
CA ALA A 132 7.58 -1.96 -9.16
C ALA A 132 8.77 -2.26 -10.06
N SER A 133 8.82 -3.47 -10.61
CA SER A 133 9.84 -3.86 -11.57
C SER A 133 9.85 -2.80 -12.66
N VAL A 134 10.76 -1.84 -12.52
CA VAL A 134 11.14 -0.97 -13.62
C VAL A 134 11.95 -1.91 -14.49
N GLU A 135 11.26 -2.70 -15.32
CA GLU A 135 11.81 -3.13 -16.58
C GLU A 135 12.01 -1.85 -17.41
N SER A 136 13.03 -1.09 -17.03
CA SER A 136 13.70 -0.19 -17.93
C SER A 136 14.30 -1.14 -18.94
N GLY A 137 13.63 -1.27 -20.08
CA GLY A 137 14.26 -1.70 -21.30
C GLY A 137 15.50 -0.83 -21.50
N ALA A 138 16.64 -1.32 -21.02
CA ALA A 138 17.93 -0.91 -21.49
C ALA A 138 17.98 -1.39 -22.94
N ILE A 139 17.57 -0.48 -23.81
CA ILE A 139 17.78 -0.54 -25.24
C ILE A 139 19.29 -0.79 -25.42
N THR A 140 19.61 -2.01 -25.84
CA THR A 140 20.72 -2.40 -26.69
C THR A 140 21.92 -1.44 -26.70
N GLU A 141 22.90 -1.66 -25.82
CA GLU A 141 24.29 -1.34 -26.19
C GLU A 141 24.73 -2.40 -27.21
N ALA A 142 24.42 -2.14 -28.47
CA ALA A 142 25.12 -2.78 -29.58
C ALA A 142 26.58 -2.36 -29.49
N GLU A 143 27.47 -3.36 -29.49
CA GLU A 143 28.92 -3.19 -29.61
C GLU A 143 29.24 -2.15 -30.71
N PRO A 144 30.07 -1.13 -30.44
CA PRO A 144 30.63 -0.33 -31.51
C PRO A 144 31.58 -1.23 -32.29
N THR A 145 31.11 -1.67 -33.46
CA THR A 145 31.89 -2.41 -34.43
C THR A 145 33.11 -1.56 -34.82
N GLU A 146 34.24 -2.24 -35.02
CA GLU A 146 35.61 -1.78 -35.21
C GLU A 146 35.86 -0.89 -36.46
N VAL A 147 34.87 -0.10 -36.89
CA VAL A 147 34.88 0.67 -38.15
C VAL A 147 34.74 2.18 -37.91
N GLU A 148 34.50 2.64 -36.68
CA GLU A 148 34.41 4.08 -36.33
C GLU A 148 35.73 4.70 -35.81
N ALA A 149 36.88 4.02 -35.99
CA ALA A 149 38.19 4.55 -35.61
C ALA A 149 38.89 5.36 -36.73
N GLU A 150 38.44 5.29 -37.99
CA GLU A 150 39.13 5.97 -39.11
C GLU A 150 38.48 7.28 -39.57
N HIS A 151 37.21 7.54 -39.27
CA HIS A 151 36.52 8.74 -39.80
C HIS A 151 36.74 10.02 -38.97
N ARG A 152 37.31 9.92 -37.76
CA ARG A 152 37.48 11.06 -36.84
C ARG A 152 38.85 11.75 -36.91
N SER A 153 39.71 11.34 -37.86
CA SER A 153 41.08 11.89 -38.05
C SER A 153 41.21 12.89 -39.22
N LEU A 154 40.13 13.11 -39.99
CA LEU A 154 40.16 13.91 -41.23
C LEU A 154 39.47 15.28 -41.16
N GLU A 155 38.77 15.62 -40.07
CA GLU A 155 38.28 16.99 -39.81
C GLU A 155 39.33 17.83 -39.04
N ARG A 156 40.56 17.74 -39.54
CA ARG A 156 41.54 18.79 -39.36
C ARG A 156 40.98 20.07 -39.99
N ARG A 157 41.08 21.15 -39.23
CA ARG A 157 41.68 22.40 -39.72
C ARG A 157 40.89 23.07 -40.86
N HIS A 158 39.80 23.76 -40.55
CA HIS A 158 39.46 24.97 -41.30
C HIS A 158 38.57 25.91 -40.45
N ALA A 159 39.04 27.16 -40.32
CA ALA A 159 38.31 28.40 -40.00
C ALA A 159 37.56 28.47 -38.65
N GLY A 160 37.84 29.38 -37.70
CA GLY A 160 38.39 30.73 -37.82
C GLY A 160 37.27 31.77 -37.92
N ARG A 161 37.09 32.59 -36.86
CA ARG A 161 36.29 33.84 -36.77
C ARG A 161 34.76 33.64 -36.85
N GLU A 162 33.86 34.30 -36.12
CA GLU A 162 33.83 35.57 -35.37
C GLU A 162 32.62 35.53 -34.39
N ARG A 163 32.71 36.20 -33.23
CA ARG A 163 31.57 36.81 -32.47
C ARG A 163 31.49 38.29 -32.90
N PRO A 164 30.47 39.15 -32.56
CA PRO A 164 29.45 39.06 -31.50
C PRO A 164 28.05 39.67 -31.84
N SER A 165 27.23 39.90 -30.79
CA SER A 165 26.06 40.81 -30.65
C SER A 165 24.68 40.25 -31.02
N ARG A 166 23.56 40.59 -30.33
CA ARG A 166 23.23 41.26 -29.06
C ARG A 166 21.68 41.25 -28.98
N ALA A 167 21.11 41.10 -27.77
CA ALA A 167 19.74 41.47 -27.37
C ALA A 167 18.57 40.68 -28.03
N GLN A 168 17.36 40.54 -27.50
CA GLN A 168 16.68 41.20 -26.38
C GLN A 168 15.43 40.38 -25.98
N ASP A 169 15.07 40.42 -24.70
CA ASP A 169 13.74 40.38 -24.05
C ASP A 169 12.52 39.77 -24.76
N MET A 170 11.78 38.90 -24.05
CA MET A 170 10.42 39.22 -23.55
C MET A 170 9.81 38.02 -22.81
N TRP A 171 9.57 38.21 -21.51
CA TRP A 171 8.57 37.51 -20.72
C TRP A 171 7.33 38.41 -20.70
N ASP A 172 6.16 37.86 -21.06
CA ASP A 172 4.87 38.07 -20.38
C ASP A 172 3.72 37.56 -21.27
N GLY A 173 2.82 36.81 -20.65
CA GLY A 173 1.59 36.24 -21.22
C GLY A 173 0.91 35.31 -20.23
#